data_AF-A0A8J3RH63-F1
#
_entry.id   AF-A0A8J3RH63-F1
#
_cell.length_a   1.000
_cell.length_b   1.000
_cell.length_c   1.000
_cell.angle_alpha   90.00
_cell.angle_beta   90.00
_cell.angle_gamma   90.00
#
_symmetry.space_group_name_H-M   'P 1'
#
loop_
_entity.id
_entity.type
_entity.pdbx_description
1 polymer ?
#
loop_
_entity_poly.entity_id
_entity_poly.type
_entity_poly.pdbx_seq_one_letter_code
_entity_poly.pdbx_strand_id
1 'polypeptide(L)'
;MSDESGTERYLRLTVELTVEVQDLGALQAAALREIEHPDADLDDDERKEQAEMVSSDESGATALQWLIEPDHVLALIEHVEHVEPREAVLSVEPSDGPSDEDDEHDHDHDGHGHGHGHGHGH
;
A
#
# COMPACT_ATOMS: atom_id res chain seq x y z
N MET A 1 -9.73 37.04 -25.15
CA MET A 1 -9.22 35.70 -25.48
C MET A 1 -9.76 34.81 -24.40
N SER A 2 -10.61 33.85 -24.77
CA SER A 2 -11.21 32.90 -23.84
C SER A 2 -10.12 31.92 -23.43
N ASP A 3 -9.88 31.79 -22.13
CA ASP A 3 -9.02 30.74 -21.59
C ASP A 3 -9.75 29.41 -21.79
N GLU A 4 -9.47 28.76 -22.91
CA GLU A 4 -9.82 27.37 -23.17
C GLU A 4 -8.82 26.47 -22.44
N SER A 5 -8.62 26.70 -21.14
CA SER A 5 -7.82 25.83 -20.27
C SER A 5 -8.70 24.64 -19.91
N GLY A 6 -8.89 23.74 -20.88
CA GLY A 6 -9.56 22.46 -20.70
C GLY A 6 -8.97 21.77 -19.48
N THR A 7 -9.75 21.70 -18.40
CA THR A 7 -9.32 21.06 -17.16
C THR A 7 -9.19 19.58 -17.47
N GLU A 8 -7.97 19.11 -17.69
CA GLU A 8 -7.70 17.68 -17.81
C GLU A 8 -8.31 17.00 -16.59
N ARG A 9 -9.26 16.08 -16.83
CA ARG A 9 -10.00 15.41 -15.76
C ARG A 9 -9.15 14.25 -15.28
N TYR A 10 -8.59 14.41 -14.09
CA TYR A 10 -7.84 13.37 -13.41
C TYR A 10 -8.69 12.73 -12.34
N LEU A 11 -8.56 11.41 -12.21
CA LEU A 11 -9.04 10.68 -11.05
C LEU A 11 -7.80 10.23 -10.27
N ARG A 12 -7.78 10.51 -8.97
CA ARG A 12 -6.74 10.02 -8.06
C ARG A 12 -7.29 8.81 -7.34
N LEU A 13 -6.67 7.66 -7.55
CA LEU A 13 -6.92 6.43 -6.80
C LEU A 13 -5.84 6.31 -5.71
N THR A 14 -6.26 6.00 -4.48
CA THR A 14 -5.36 5.69 -3.37
C THR A 14 -5.72 4.29 -2.88
N VAL A 15 -4.75 3.39 -2.84
CA VAL A 15 -4.92 2.00 -2.40
C VAL A 15 -4.05 1.80 -1.17
N GLU A 16 -4.66 1.33 -0.09
CA GLU A 16 -3.98 0.84 1.10
C GLU A 16 -4.21 -0.67 1.16
N LEU A 17 -3.15 -1.45 1.24
CA LEU A 17 -3.19 -2.91 1.18
C LEU A 17 -2.35 -3.49 2.32
N THR A 18 -2.99 -4.31 3.15
CA THR A 18 -2.33 -5.13 4.16
C THR A 18 -2.47 -6.59 3.77
N VAL A 19 -1.36 -7.32 3.70
CA VAL A 19 -1.31 -8.75 3.39
C VAL A 19 -0.59 -9.49 4.49
N GLU A 20 -1.15 -10.63 4.91
CA GLU A 20 -0.48 -11.54 5.83
C GLU A 20 0.29 -12.59 5.02
N VAL A 21 1.62 -12.57 5.13
CA VAL A 21 2.49 -13.52 4.45
C VAL A 21 2.74 -14.72 5.36
N GLN A 22 2.19 -15.88 5.00
CA GLN A 22 2.30 -17.10 5.81
C GLN A 22 3.57 -17.91 5.53
N ASP A 23 4.23 -17.71 4.39
CA ASP A 23 5.45 -18.41 3.98
C ASP A 23 6.48 -17.44 3.40
N LEU A 24 7.36 -16.95 4.28
CA LEU A 24 8.43 -16.03 3.92
C LEU A 24 9.50 -16.70 3.02
N GLY A 25 9.71 -18.01 3.17
CA GLY A 25 10.67 -18.74 2.33
C GLY A 25 10.20 -18.85 0.88
N ALA A 26 8.91 -19.11 0.68
CA ALA A 26 8.30 -19.10 -0.65
C ALA A 26 8.32 -17.71 -1.29
N LEU A 27 8.09 -16.66 -0.48
CA LEU A 27 8.17 -15.26 -0.91
C LEU A 27 9.58 -14.90 -1.39
N GLN A 28 10.61 -15.16 -0.57
CA GLN A 28 12.01 -14.92 -0.94
C GLN A 28 12.40 -15.72 -2.19
N ALA A 29 12.02 -16.99 -2.28
CA ALA A 29 12.29 -17.82 -3.45
C ALA A 29 11.58 -17.31 -4.72
N ALA A 30 10.44 -16.64 -4.60
CA ALA A 30 9.81 -15.96 -5.73
C ALA A 30 10.61 -14.74 -6.17
N ALA A 31 11.01 -13.88 -5.23
CA ALA A 31 11.82 -12.70 -5.55
C ALA A 31 13.18 -13.08 -6.18
N LEU A 32 13.84 -14.12 -5.68
CA LEU A 32 15.09 -14.62 -6.26
C LEU A 32 14.91 -15.10 -7.71
N ARG A 33 13.76 -15.69 -8.06
CA ARG A 33 13.47 -16.09 -9.44
C ARG A 33 13.34 -14.89 -10.37
N GLU A 34 12.74 -13.80 -9.90
CA GLU A 34 12.64 -12.56 -10.67
C GLU A 34 14.02 -11.90 -10.83
N ILE A 35 14.83 -11.84 -9.78
CA ILE A 35 16.22 -11.36 -9.86
C ILE A 35 17.04 -12.19 -10.84
N GLU A 36 16.86 -13.51 -10.85
CA GLU A 36 17.53 -14.42 -11.78
C GLU A 36 16.94 -14.42 -13.19
N HIS A 37 15.83 -13.71 -13.44
CA HIS A 37 15.21 -13.65 -14.75
C HIS A 37 16.12 -12.95 -15.77
N PRO A 38 16.23 -13.42 -17.02
CA PRO A 38 17.08 -12.80 -18.04
C PRO A 38 16.58 -11.42 -18.48
N ASP A 39 15.30 -11.12 -18.28
CA ASP A 39 14.70 -9.82 -18.62
C ASP A 39 14.82 -8.79 -17.48
N ALA A 40 15.33 -9.19 -16.31
CA ALA A 40 15.66 -8.24 -15.25
C ALA A 40 16.82 -7.35 -15.73
N ASP A 41 16.62 -6.04 -15.71
CA ASP A 41 17.61 -5.02 -16.11
C ASP A 41 18.68 -4.87 -15.01
N LEU A 42 19.43 -5.95 -14.78
CA LEU A 42 20.51 -6.05 -13.81
C LEU A 42 21.73 -6.69 -14.45
N ASP A 43 22.90 -6.12 -14.19
CA ASP A 43 24.16 -6.79 -14.47
C ASP A 43 24.47 -7.93 -13.47
N ASP A 44 25.52 -8.69 -13.73
CA ASP A 44 25.88 -9.87 -12.91
C ASP A 44 26.23 -9.51 -11.46
N ASP A 45 26.87 -8.36 -11.23
CA ASP A 45 27.27 -7.91 -9.90
C ASP A 45 26.04 -7.37 -9.15
N GLU A 46 25.19 -6.58 -9.82
CA GLU A 46 23.92 -6.10 -9.29
C GLU A 46 22.98 -7.25 -8.92
N ARG A 47 22.84 -8.24 -9.80
CA ARG A 47 22.03 -9.44 -9.56
C ARG A 47 22.46 -10.17 -8.30
N LYS A 48 23.77 -10.32 -8.10
CA LYS A 48 24.31 -10.96 -6.90
C LYS A 48 24.00 -10.13 -5.66
N GLU A 49 24.22 -8.82 -5.70
CA GLU A 49 23.94 -7.92 -4.57
C GLU A 49 22.46 -7.95 -4.18
N GLN A 50 21.56 -7.87 -5.16
CA GLN A 50 20.11 -7.93 -4.94
C GLN A 50 19.68 -9.27 -4.35
N ALA A 51 20.22 -10.38 -4.88
CA ALA A 51 19.94 -11.71 -4.35
C ALA A 51 20.43 -11.88 -2.90
N GLU A 52 21.60 -11.33 -2.57
CA GLU A 52 22.12 -11.32 -1.20
C GLU A 52 21.25 -10.48 -0.27
N MET A 53 20.76 -9.32 -0.71
CA MET A 53 19.83 -8.49 0.07
C MET A 53 18.51 -9.20 0.34
N VAL A 54 17.87 -9.79 -0.69
CA VAL A 54 16.63 -10.56 -0.53
C VAL A 54 16.82 -11.74 0.41
N SER A 55 17.95 -12.44 0.30
CA SER A 55 18.24 -13.61 1.14
C SER A 55 18.55 -13.25 2.60
N SER A 56 19.06 -12.04 2.84
CA SER A 56 19.45 -11.58 4.18
C SER A 56 18.32 -10.87 4.93
N ASP A 57 17.25 -10.47 4.23
CA ASP A 57 16.09 -9.82 4.81
C ASP A 57 15.08 -10.84 5.36
N GLU A 58 15.04 -10.98 6.70
CA GLU A 58 14.13 -11.88 7.40
C GLU A 58 12.67 -11.37 7.42
N SER A 59 12.44 -10.09 7.10
CA SER A 59 11.10 -9.50 7.11
C SER A 59 10.29 -9.80 5.84
N GLY A 60 10.97 -10.16 4.74
CA GLY A 60 10.35 -10.35 3.42
C GLY A 60 10.00 -9.03 2.72
N ALA A 61 10.29 -7.87 3.32
CA ALA A 61 10.06 -6.57 2.72
C ALA A 61 10.87 -6.39 1.42
N THR A 62 12.14 -6.80 1.42
CA THR A 62 12.99 -6.72 0.22
C THR A 62 12.50 -7.66 -0.89
N ALA A 63 11.96 -8.82 -0.52
CA ALA A 63 11.35 -9.73 -1.49
C ALA A 63 10.06 -9.14 -2.10
N LEU A 64 9.21 -8.49 -1.30
CA LEU A 64 8.00 -7.84 -1.80
C LEU A 64 8.30 -6.67 -2.74
N GLN A 65 9.35 -5.89 -2.48
CA GLN A 65 9.78 -4.82 -3.39
C GLN A 65 10.12 -5.33 -4.79
N TRP A 66 10.67 -6.55 -4.88
CA TRP A 66 10.99 -7.20 -6.14
C TRP A 66 9.76 -7.78 -6.86
N LEU A 67 8.74 -8.18 -6.12
CA LEU A 67 7.57 -8.89 -6.67
C LEU A 67 6.42 -7.97 -7.04
N ILE A 68 6.48 -6.69 -6.68
CA ILE A 68 5.42 -5.73 -6.96
C ILE A 68 5.95 -4.69 -7.93
N GLU A 69 5.46 -4.75 -9.17
CA GLU A 69 5.74 -3.76 -10.20
C GLU A 69 4.62 -2.70 -10.28
N PRO A 70 4.91 -1.50 -10.80
CA PRO A 70 3.89 -0.49 -11.08
C PRO A 70 2.72 -1.02 -11.93
N ASP A 71 3.01 -1.92 -12.87
CA ASP A 71 2.00 -2.55 -13.72
C ASP A 71 1.00 -3.41 -12.93
N HIS A 72 1.38 -3.98 -11.79
CA HIS A 72 0.45 -4.69 -10.90
C HIS A 72 -0.59 -3.73 -10.29
N VAL A 73 -0.24 -2.47 -10.06
CA VAL A 73 -1.19 -1.44 -9.62
C VAL A 73 -2.10 -1.03 -10.78
N LEU A 74 -1.56 -0.92 -11.99
CA LEU A 74 -2.36 -0.64 -13.19
C LEU A 74 -3.33 -1.76 -13.54
N ALA A 75 -2.99 -3.01 -13.21
CA ALA A 75 -3.88 -4.15 -13.38
C ALA A 75 -5.20 -3.98 -12.61
N LEU A 76 -5.23 -3.26 -11.48
CA LEU A 76 -6.47 -2.99 -10.73
C LEU A 76 -7.51 -2.20 -11.54
N ILE A 77 -7.08 -1.47 -12.56
CA ILE A 77 -7.93 -0.67 -13.43
C ILE A 77 -7.92 -1.15 -14.88
N GLU A 78 -7.43 -2.38 -15.14
CA GLU A 78 -7.33 -2.95 -16.50
C GLU A 78 -8.68 -2.98 -17.24
N HIS A 79 -9.78 -3.04 -16.49
CA HIS A 79 -11.15 -3.06 -17.03
C HIS A 79 -11.67 -1.67 -17.46
N VAL A 80 -10.93 -0.60 -17.16
CA VAL A 80 -11.30 0.77 -17.54
C VAL A 80 -10.61 1.12 -18.86
N GLU A 81 -11.39 1.17 -19.93
CA GLU A 81 -10.88 1.54 -21.25
C GLU A 81 -10.45 3.02 -21.31
N HIS A 82 -9.43 3.33 -22.13
CA HIS A 82 -8.94 4.70 -22.38
C HIS A 82 -8.32 5.41 -21.16
N VAL A 83 -7.59 4.66 -20.32
CA VAL A 83 -6.76 5.24 -19.25
C VAL A 83 -5.30 5.27 -19.70
N GLU A 84 -4.68 6.45 -19.61
CA GLU A 84 -3.23 6.60 -19.74
C GLU A 84 -2.61 6.77 -18.35
N PRO A 85 -1.70 5.87 -17.92
CA PRO A 85 -0.98 6.01 -16.66
C PRO A 85 -0.16 7.29 -16.66
N ARG A 86 -0.30 8.12 -15.62
CA ARG A 86 0.50 9.35 -15.46
C ARG A 86 1.58 9.24 -14.38
N GLU A 87 1.29 8.51 -13.31
CA GLU A 87 2.19 8.28 -12.19
C GLU A 87 1.73 7.01 -11.45
N ALA A 88 2.69 6.18 -11.06
CA ALA A 88 2.46 5.05 -10.16
C ALA A 88 3.62 5.02 -9.15
N VAL A 89 3.29 5.16 -7.87
CA VAL A 89 4.26 5.13 -6.77
C VAL A 89 3.92 3.94 -5.89
N LEU A 90 4.88 3.05 -5.70
CA LEU A 90 4.81 1.94 -4.75
C LEU A 90 5.74 2.24 -3.57
N SER A 91 5.23 2.09 -2.35
CA SER A 91 6.03 2.10 -1.12
C SER A 91 5.77 0.80 -0.38
N VAL A 92 6.84 0.14 0.09
CA VAL A 92 6.77 -1.11 0.86
C VAL A 92 7.42 -0.86 2.21
N GLU A 93 6.64 -0.97 3.28
CA GLU A 93 7.09 -0.78 4.65
C GLU A 93 6.61 -1.97 5.51
N PRO A 94 7.44 -2.47 6.45
CA PRO A 94 7.01 -3.50 7.38
C PRO A 94 5.92 -2.94 8.32
N SER A 95 4.92 -3.76 8.64
CA SER A 95 3.81 -3.40 9.54
C SER A 95 3.60 -4.51 10.57
N ASP A 96 3.36 -4.12 11.82
CA ASP A 96 3.01 -5.04 12.92
C ASP A 96 1.58 -5.62 12.80
N GLY A 97 0.81 -5.23 11.77
CA GLY A 97 -0.57 -5.68 11.56
C GLY A 97 -1.59 -4.93 12.44
N PRO A 98 -2.91 -5.10 12.18
CA PRO A 98 -3.93 -4.58 13.09
C PRO A 98 -3.86 -5.32 14.43
N SER A 99 -3.63 -4.58 15.51
CA SER A 99 -3.80 -5.10 16.88
C SER A 99 -5.24 -5.59 17.06
N ASP A 100 -5.43 -6.87 17.36
CA ASP A 100 -6.70 -7.43 17.89
C ASP A 100 -6.98 -6.91 19.33
N GLU A 101 -6.86 -5.59 19.57
CA GLU A 101 -7.02 -4.95 20.88
C GLU A 101 -8.35 -4.19 21.02
N ASP A 102 -9.34 -4.47 20.18
CA ASP A 102 -10.72 -3.93 20.27
C ASP A 102 -11.73 -4.96 20.79
N ASP A 103 -11.31 -5.85 21.69
CA ASP A 103 -12.19 -6.88 22.29
C ASP A 103 -12.16 -6.92 23.83
N GLU A 104 -11.95 -5.79 24.51
CA GLU A 104 -12.11 -5.71 25.98
C GLU A 104 -12.64 -4.33 26.45
N HIS A 105 -13.96 -4.11 26.44
CA HIS A 105 -14.74 -3.89 27.67
C HIS A 105 -16.16 -3.39 27.39
N ASP A 106 -17.09 -4.34 27.50
CA ASP A 106 -18.50 -4.14 27.74
C ASP A 106 -18.76 -3.44 29.10
N HIS A 107 -19.90 -2.75 29.15
CA HIS A 107 -20.74 -2.42 30.31
C HIS A 107 -20.79 -0.99 30.92
N ASP A 108 -22.04 -0.50 30.89
CA ASP A 108 -22.77 0.42 31.77
C ASP A 108 -22.73 1.93 31.44
N HIS A 109 -23.77 2.49 30.81
CA HIS A 109 -25.01 3.05 31.43
C HIS A 109 -24.66 4.20 32.39
N ASP A 110 -25.03 5.46 32.15
CA ASP A 110 -26.40 5.99 32.11
C ASP A 110 -26.40 7.40 31.51
N GLY A 111 -27.40 7.68 30.68
CA GLY A 111 -27.66 9.04 30.21
C GLY A 111 -28.25 9.91 31.31
N HIS A 112 -27.75 11.13 31.47
CA HIS A 112 -28.50 12.24 32.06
C HIS A 112 -28.28 13.48 31.21
N GLY A 113 -29.22 13.72 30.29
CA GLY A 113 -29.42 15.03 29.72
C GLY A 113 -30.05 15.95 30.77
N HIS A 114 -29.57 17.18 30.85
CA HIS A 114 -30.42 18.32 31.19
C HIS A 114 -29.76 19.60 30.68
N GLY A 115 -30.22 20.07 29.53
CA GLY A 115 -30.04 21.46 29.14
C GLY A 115 -30.97 22.34 29.98
N HIS A 116 -30.49 23.53 30.36
CA HIS A 116 -31.32 24.72 30.54
C HIS A 116 -30.44 25.96 30.41
N GLY A 117 -30.60 26.68 29.30
CA GLY A 117 -30.14 28.06 29.16
C GLY A 117 -31.13 29.04 29.78
N HIS A 118 -30.62 30.19 30.23
CA HIS A 118 -31.20 31.55 30.32
C HIS A 118 -30.14 32.39 31.08
N GLY A 119 -29.63 33.56 30.67
CA GLY A 119 -30.11 34.58 29.73
C GLY A 119 -30.66 35.79 30.50
N HIS A 120 -29.82 36.84 30.70
CA HIS A 120 -30.14 38.21 31.17
C HIS A 120 -30.76 38.34 32.58
N GLY A 121 -30.44 39.30 33.46
CA GLY A 121 -29.94 40.66 33.31
C GLY A 121 -30.88 41.56 34.12
N HIS A 122 -30.40 42.17 35.21
CA HIS A 122 -30.87 43.44 35.80
C HIS A 122 -30.00 43.81 37.01
#